data_AF-A0ABD1KXW6-F1
#
_entry.id   AF-A0ABD1KXW6-F1
#
_cell.length_a   1.000
_cell.length_b   1.000
_cell.length_c   1.000
_cell.angle_alpha   90.00
_cell.angle_beta   90.00
_cell.angle_gamma   90.00
#
_symmetry.space_group_name_H-M   'P 1'
#
loop_
_entity.id
_entity.type
_entity.pdbx_description
1 polymer ?
#
loop_
_entity_poly.entity_id
_entity_poly.type
_entity_poly.pdbx_seq_one_letter_code
_entity_poly.pdbx_strand_id
1 'polypeptide(L)'
;MSALVSALLMLVILLKIGALFEQLPKAVLAVIILVNLQGIFAQVKDVPVLWSSDRIDLARQIPGVTIFSFSNPIYYANSDPYFSSVREVIQRGLEENACPTEGPAGQQTEGPQHCVILEFSGVSFMDSVAVNKLRTVEVAASEV
;
A
#
# COMPACT_ATOMS: atom_id res chain seq x y z
N MET A 1 52.42 12.48 16.54
CA MET A 1 52.96 13.62 15.76
C MET A 1 52.45 13.62 14.31
N SER A 2 52.48 12.50 13.59
CA SER A 2 52.00 12.37 12.20
C SER A 2 50.51 12.75 11.98
N ALA A 3 49.59 12.31 12.86
CA ALA A 3 48.17 12.70 12.75
C ALA A 3 47.95 14.21 12.96
N LEU A 4 48.70 14.82 13.89
CA LEU A 4 48.66 16.27 14.13
C LEU A 4 49.16 17.04 12.91
N VAL A 5 50.26 16.58 12.32
CA VAL A 5 50.81 17.17 11.08
C VAL A 5 49.81 17.03 9.94
N SER A 6 49.21 15.86 9.73
CA SER A 6 48.20 15.65 8.68
C SER A 6 46.94 16.49 8.88
N ALA A 7 46.46 16.62 10.13
CA ALA A 7 45.27 17.41 10.45
C ALA A 7 45.53 18.90 10.23
N LEU A 8 46.70 19.42 10.64
CA LEU A 8 47.10 20.81 10.38
C LEU A 8 47.24 21.08 8.88
N LEU A 9 47.80 20.15 8.12
CA LEU A 9 47.97 20.28 6.68
C LEU A 9 46.60 20.31 5.96
N MET A 10 45.69 19.40 6.32
CA MET A 10 44.30 19.42 5.83
C MET A 10 43.56 20.71 6.22
N LEU A 11 43.73 21.18 7.45
CA LEU A 11 43.12 22.42 7.92
C LEU A 11 43.56 23.63 7.06
N VAL A 12 44.85 23.73 6.76
CA VAL A 12 45.40 24.81 5.90
C VAL A 12 44.86 24.70 4.47
N ILE A 13 44.78 23.48 3.90
CA ILE A 13 44.23 23.26 2.56
C ILE A 13 42.76 23.65 2.49
N LEU A 14 41.95 23.23 3.47
CA LEU A 14 40.53 23.55 3.55
C LEU A 14 40.29 25.05 3.73
N LEU A 15 41.10 25.76 4.52
CA LEU A 15 40.99 27.21 4.68
C LEU A 15 41.34 27.97 3.39
N LYS A 16 42.31 27.47 2.60
CA LYS A 16 42.67 28.08 1.31
C LYS A 16 41.62 27.85 0.23
N ILE A 17 40.96 26.69 0.23
CA ILE A 17 39.89 26.35 -0.71
C ILE A 17 38.50 26.75 -0.18
N GLY A 18 38.39 27.20 1.08
CA GLY A 18 37.14 27.54 1.75
C GLY A 18 36.21 28.48 0.97
N ALA A 19 36.77 29.47 0.27
CA ALA A 19 36.00 30.38 -0.58
C ALA A 19 35.44 29.69 -1.84
N LEU A 20 36.11 28.65 -2.33
CA LEU A 20 35.68 27.83 -3.47
C LEU A 20 34.61 26.80 -3.05
N PHE A 21 34.64 26.36 -1.79
CA PHE A 21 33.66 25.48 -1.18
C PHE A 21 32.35 26.18 -0.78
N GLU A 22 32.06 27.41 -1.19
CA GLU A 22 30.69 27.93 -0.99
C GLU A 22 29.74 27.50 -2.13
N GLN A 23 30.28 27.46 -3.36
CA GLN A 23 29.55 27.08 -4.57
C GLN A 23 29.54 25.57 -4.76
N LEU A 24 30.64 24.90 -4.43
CA LEU A 24 30.84 23.46 -4.66
C LEU A 24 29.88 22.54 -3.85
N PRO A 25 29.75 22.66 -2.51
CA PRO A 25 28.85 21.81 -1.75
C PRO A 25 27.38 22.14 -1.98
N LYS A 26 27.03 23.39 -2.38
CA LYS A 26 25.67 23.72 -2.83
C LYS A 26 25.31 22.93 -4.09
N ALA A 27 26.22 22.85 -5.06
CA ALA A 27 26.01 22.05 -6.28
C ALA A 27 25.91 20.55 -5.98
N VAL A 28 26.78 20.02 -5.11
CA VAL A 28 26.75 18.62 -4.69
C VAL A 28 25.46 18.28 -3.92
N LEU A 29 25.04 19.15 -2.99
CA LEU A 29 23.80 18.98 -2.24
C LEU A 29 22.58 19.00 -3.18
N ALA A 30 22.56 19.91 -4.16
CA ALA A 30 21.49 19.95 -5.17
C ALA A 30 21.43 18.68 -6.02
N VAL A 31 22.57 18.16 -6.46
CA VAL A 31 22.65 16.88 -7.21
C VAL A 31 22.16 15.71 -6.36
N ILE A 32 22.57 15.62 -5.09
CA ILE A 32 22.12 14.56 -4.18
C ILE A 32 20.60 14.62 -4.01
N ILE A 33 20.04 15.80 -3.79
CA ILE A 33 18.58 15.97 -3.67
C ILE A 33 17.88 15.57 -4.98
N LEU A 34 18.40 16.00 -6.14
CA LEU A 34 17.82 15.67 -7.44
C LEU A 34 17.78 14.16 -7.70
N VAL A 35 18.86 13.43 -7.38
CA VAL A 35 18.93 11.97 -7.52
C VAL A 35 17.94 11.27 -6.58
N ASN A 36 17.81 11.74 -5.34
CA ASN A 36 16.82 11.21 -4.40
C ASN A 36 15.38 11.48 -4.86
N LEU A 37 15.12 12.64 -5.44
CA LEU A 37 13.81 12.99 -5.99
C LEU A 37 13.48 12.20 -7.25
N GLN A 38 14.47 11.78 -8.04
CA GLN A 38 14.22 11.00 -9.26
C GLN A 38 13.54 9.65 -8.96
N GLY A 39 13.91 8.99 -7.85
CA GLY A 39 13.25 7.76 -7.39
C GLY A 39 11.81 7.97 -6.92
N ILE A 40 11.50 9.15 -6.38
CA ILE A 40 10.15 9.53 -5.94
C ILE A 40 9.30 9.97 -7.14
N PHE A 41 9.88 10.66 -8.11
CA PHE A 41 9.19 11.12 -9.31
C PHE A 41 8.73 9.96 -10.21
N ALA A 42 9.46 8.84 -10.18
CA ALA A 42 9.04 7.60 -10.82
C ALA A 42 7.73 7.08 -10.19
N GLN A 43 7.64 7.03 -8.86
CA GLN A 43 6.45 6.58 -8.13
C GLN A 43 5.28 7.57 -8.20
N VAL A 44 5.56 8.87 -8.26
CA VAL A 44 4.53 9.93 -8.41
C VAL A 44 3.78 9.81 -9.73
N LYS A 45 4.38 9.24 -10.78
CA LYS A 45 3.69 9.00 -12.05
C LYS A 45 2.64 7.88 -11.98
N ASP A 46 2.74 6.98 -11.00
CA ASP A 46 1.75 5.92 -10.78
C ASP A 46 0.55 6.40 -9.95
N VAL A 47 0.71 7.47 -9.15
CA VAL A 47 -0.36 8.07 -8.33
C VAL A 47 -1.60 8.53 -9.13
N PRO A 48 -1.49 9.24 -10.27
CA PRO A 48 -2.66 9.62 -11.04
C PRO A 48 -3.36 8.43 -11.71
N VAL A 49 -2.63 7.34 -11.99
CA VAL A 49 -3.22 6.09 -12.51
C VAL A 49 -4.03 5.41 -11.41
N LEU A 50 -3.51 5.39 -10.18
CA LEU A 50 -4.20 4.84 -9.01
C LEU A 50 -5.49 5.62 -8.69
N TRP A 51 -5.42 6.96 -8.69
CA TRP A 51 -6.57 7.83 -8.44
C TRP A 51 -7.72 7.65 -9.45
N SER A 52 -7.39 7.27 -10.70
CA SER A 52 -8.42 6.96 -11.69
C SER A 52 -9.01 5.57 -11.50
N SER A 53 -8.25 4.61 -10.94
CA SER A 53 -8.78 3.29 -10.58
C SER A 53 -9.74 3.36 -9.39
N ASP A 54 -9.48 4.20 -8.38
CA ASP A 54 -10.39 4.40 -7.23
C ASP A 54 -11.79 4.90 -7.67
N ARG A 55 -11.86 5.72 -8.73
CA ARG A 55 -13.14 6.17 -9.32
C ARG A 55 -13.91 5.03 -10.00
N ILE A 56 -13.20 4.05 -10.56
CA ILE A 56 -13.80 2.89 -11.24
C ILE A 56 -14.21 1.82 -10.23
N ASP A 57 -13.49 1.71 -9.10
CA ASP A 57 -13.88 0.88 -7.95
C ASP A 57 -15.24 1.32 -7.37
N LEU A 58 -15.43 2.64 -7.17
CA LEU A 58 -16.74 3.18 -6.79
C LEU A 58 -17.85 2.93 -7.82
N ALA A 59 -17.51 2.85 -9.11
CA ALA A 59 -18.49 2.64 -10.18
C ALA A 59 -18.90 1.16 -10.35
N ARG A 60 -18.22 0.23 -9.66
CA ARG A 60 -18.46 -1.22 -9.76
C ARG A 60 -18.81 -1.88 -8.43
N GLN A 61 -19.25 -1.14 -7.42
CA GLN A 61 -19.96 -1.76 -6.29
C GLN A 61 -21.34 -2.21 -6.78
N ILE A 62 -21.46 -3.50 -7.11
CA ILE A 62 -22.76 -4.14 -7.26
C ILE A 62 -23.27 -4.35 -5.83
N PRO A 63 -24.45 -3.84 -5.44
CA PRO A 63 -24.97 -4.03 -4.10
C PRO A 63 -25.07 -5.53 -3.79
N GLY A 64 -24.38 -5.96 -2.73
CA GLY A 64 -24.34 -7.36 -2.30
C GLY A 64 -23.22 -8.23 -2.87
N VAL A 65 -22.29 -7.70 -3.69
CA VAL A 65 -21.16 -8.48 -4.21
C VAL A 65 -19.85 -7.71 -4.05
N THR A 66 -18.90 -8.29 -3.31
CA THR A 66 -17.54 -7.76 -3.16
C THR A 66 -16.53 -8.72 -3.79
N ILE A 67 -15.80 -8.27 -4.82
CA ILE A 67 -14.80 -9.08 -5.52
C ILE A 67 -13.40 -8.63 -5.06
N PHE A 68 -12.61 -9.54 -4.48
CA PHE A 68 -11.22 -9.30 -4.12
C PHE A 68 -10.28 -10.03 -5.07
N SER A 69 -9.45 -9.28 -5.80
CA SER A 69 -8.40 -9.83 -6.64
C SER A 69 -7.04 -9.78 -5.93
N PHE A 70 -6.36 -10.92 -5.87
CA PHE A 70 -5.07 -11.09 -5.22
C PHE A 70 -3.97 -11.20 -6.28
N SER A 71 -3.07 -10.21 -6.31
CA SER A 71 -1.99 -10.12 -7.30
C SER A 71 -0.59 -10.38 -6.75
N ASN A 72 -0.43 -10.50 -5.42
CA ASN A 72 0.86 -10.69 -4.77
C ASN A 72 0.97 -12.09 -4.16
N PRO A 73 2.15 -12.73 -4.18
CA PRO A 73 2.38 -13.98 -3.46
C PRO A 73 2.19 -13.77 -1.96
N ILE A 74 1.44 -14.66 -1.32
CA ILE A 74 1.11 -14.56 0.10
C ILE A 74 1.91 -15.63 0.85
N TYR A 75 2.90 -15.17 1.61
CA TYR A 75 3.75 -16.02 2.44
C TYR A 75 3.69 -15.59 3.92
N TYR A 76 4.14 -16.46 4.83
CA TYR A 76 4.15 -16.26 6.28
C TYR A 76 4.39 -14.80 6.73
N ALA A 77 5.46 -14.16 6.25
CA ALA A 77 5.84 -12.81 6.68
C ALA A 77 4.89 -11.67 6.25
N ASN A 78 4.13 -11.86 5.17
CA ASN A 78 3.17 -10.86 4.70
C ASN A 78 1.72 -11.21 5.07
N SER A 79 1.46 -12.44 5.51
CA SER A 79 0.11 -12.95 5.71
C SER A 79 -0.71 -12.18 6.76
N ASP A 80 -0.13 -11.81 7.91
CA ASP A 80 -0.85 -11.09 8.98
C ASP A 80 -1.41 -9.73 8.54
N PRO A 81 -0.60 -8.76 8.10
CA PRO A 81 -1.12 -7.46 7.69
C PRO A 81 -2.06 -7.59 6.50
N TYR A 82 -1.74 -8.49 5.56
CA TYR A 82 -2.52 -8.66 4.34
C TYR A 82 -3.95 -9.17 4.61
N PHE A 83 -4.12 -10.25 5.38
CA PHE A 83 -5.45 -10.76 5.73
C PHE A 83 -6.21 -9.82 6.68
N SER A 84 -5.50 -9.05 7.51
CA SER A 84 -6.13 -8.05 8.37
C SER A 84 -6.81 -6.93 7.56
N SER A 85 -6.16 -6.45 6.50
CA SER A 85 -6.73 -5.45 5.59
C SER A 85 -7.89 -6.01 4.78
N VAL A 86 -7.78 -7.25 4.28
CA VAL A 86 -8.87 -7.91 3.54
C VAL A 86 -10.11 -8.04 4.42
N ARG A 87 -9.95 -8.49 5.66
CA ARG A 87 -11.07 -8.62 6.61
C ARG A 87 -11.72 -7.27 6.90
N GLU A 88 -10.92 -6.24 7.09
CA GLU A 88 -11.41 -4.89 7.33
C GLU A 88 -12.20 -4.35 6.14
N VAL A 89 -11.71 -4.56 4.90
CA VAL A 89 -12.43 -4.13 3.69
C VAL A 89 -13.72 -4.93 3.47
N ILE A 90 -13.72 -6.24 3.76
CA ILE A 90 -14.95 -7.06 3.73
C ILE A 90 -15.97 -6.48 4.72
N GLN A 91 -15.53 -6.19 5.95
CA GLN A 91 -16.41 -5.71 7.01
C GLN A 91 -16.95 -4.30 6.71
N ARG A 92 -16.09 -3.40 6.22
CA ARG A 92 -16.52 -2.07 5.76
C ARG A 92 -17.45 -2.15 4.56
N GLY A 93 -17.19 -3.05 3.61
CA GLY A 93 -18.05 -3.29 2.45
C GLY A 93 -19.43 -3.80 2.84
N LEU A 94 -19.53 -4.67 3.84
CA LEU A 94 -20.79 -5.12 4.42
C LEU A 94 -21.57 -3.98 5.10
N GLU A 95 -20.87 -3.09 5.83
CA GLU A 95 -21.48 -1.95 6.51
C GLU A 95 -21.89 -0.82 5.55
N GLU A 96 -21.09 -0.54 4.52
CA GLU A 96 -21.33 0.54 3.53
C GLU A 96 -22.40 0.16 2.49
N ASN A 97 -22.51 -1.13 2.16
CA ASN A 97 -23.55 -1.67 1.26
C ASN A 97 -24.86 -2.07 1.98
N ALA A 98 -24.96 -1.86 3.30
CA ALA A 98 -26.20 -2.09 4.03
C ALA A 98 -27.23 -1.01 3.68
N CYS A 99 -28.36 -1.43 3.10
CA CYS A 99 -29.42 -0.55 2.60
C CYS A 99 -29.94 0.43 3.68
N PRO A 100 -30.13 1.74 3.37
CA PRO A 100 -30.91 2.62 4.23
C PRO A 100 -32.38 2.17 4.20
N THR A 101 -32.83 1.53 5.27
CA THR A 101 -34.22 1.05 5.40
C THR A 101 -35.11 2.19 5.88
N GLU A 102 -35.75 2.90 4.95
CA GLU A 102 -37.03 3.59 5.20
C GLU A 102 -38.02 3.24 4.08
N GLY A 103 -38.97 2.32 4.37
CA GLY A 103 -40.07 1.93 3.49
C GLY A 103 -40.97 0.88 4.17
N PRO A 104 -42.32 0.98 4.07
CA PRO A 104 -43.24 0.35 5.02
C PRO A 104 -43.50 -1.13 4.76
N ALA A 105 -43.96 -1.79 5.82
CA ALA A 105 -44.14 -3.23 6.00
C ALA A 105 -44.84 -3.98 4.85
N GLY A 106 -44.24 -5.11 4.49
CA GLY A 106 -44.98 -6.27 3.96
C GLY A 106 -44.49 -6.82 2.63
N GLN A 107 -43.35 -7.51 2.60
CA GLN A 107 -43.16 -8.70 1.76
C GLN A 107 -41.90 -9.47 2.21
N GLN A 108 -42.03 -10.76 2.50
CA GLN A 108 -40.91 -11.67 2.73
C GLN A 108 -40.10 -11.81 1.42
N THR A 109 -38.79 -11.55 1.42
CA THR A 109 -37.86 -12.10 0.42
C THR A 109 -36.46 -12.18 1.02
N GLU A 110 -35.72 -13.21 0.63
CA GLU A 110 -34.52 -13.81 1.21
C GLU A 110 -33.44 -12.83 1.69
N GLY A 111 -32.79 -13.21 2.81
CA GLY A 111 -31.75 -12.41 3.45
C GLY A 111 -30.63 -12.01 2.48
N PRO A 112 -29.96 -10.87 2.71
CA PRO A 112 -28.96 -10.33 1.80
C PRO A 112 -27.79 -11.31 1.71
N GLN A 113 -27.78 -12.17 0.69
CA GLN A 113 -26.66 -13.08 0.42
C GLN A 113 -25.50 -12.24 -0.13
N HIS A 114 -24.71 -11.67 0.76
CA HIS A 114 -23.51 -10.93 0.40
C HIS A 114 -22.47 -11.92 -0.15
N CYS A 115 -22.27 -11.92 -1.47
CA CYS A 115 -21.36 -12.84 -2.15
C CYS A 115 -19.96 -12.23 -2.22
N VAL A 116 -19.00 -12.86 -1.55
CA VAL A 116 -17.59 -12.49 -1.64
C VAL A 116 -16.91 -13.39 -2.66
N ILE A 117 -16.42 -12.81 -3.77
CA ILE A 117 -15.67 -13.55 -4.79
C ILE A 117 -14.18 -13.29 -4.56
N LEU A 118 -13.44 -14.35 -4.28
CA LEU A 118 -11.99 -14.32 -4.05
C LEU A 118 -11.27 -14.82 -5.32
N GLU A 119 -10.54 -13.93 -5.99
CA GLU A 119 -9.88 -14.18 -7.27
C GLU A 119 -8.36 -14.26 -7.06
N PHE A 120 -7.79 -15.46 -7.17
CA PHE A 120 -6.36 -15.74 -6.89
C PHE A 120 -5.49 -15.94 -8.13
N SER A 121 -5.99 -15.62 -9.34
CA SER A 121 -5.27 -15.87 -10.60
C SER A 121 -3.97 -15.07 -10.70
N GLY A 122 -3.85 -13.97 -9.96
CA GLY A 122 -2.61 -13.20 -9.85
C GLY A 122 -1.61 -13.71 -8.81
N VAL A 123 -1.98 -14.68 -7.96
CA VAL A 123 -1.10 -15.18 -6.89
C VAL A 123 -0.16 -16.25 -7.43
N SER A 124 1.14 -15.92 -7.45
CA SER A 124 2.17 -16.84 -7.93
C SER A 124 2.54 -17.95 -6.94
N PHE A 125 2.37 -17.72 -5.64
CA PHE A 125 2.66 -18.69 -4.58
C PHE A 125 1.89 -18.36 -3.29
N MET A 126 1.41 -19.39 -2.61
CA MET A 126 0.76 -19.28 -1.29
C MET A 126 1.21 -20.42 -0.38
N ASP A 127 1.66 -20.10 0.83
CA ASP A 127 2.15 -21.09 1.79
C ASP A 127 1.05 -21.64 2.72
N SER A 128 1.31 -22.75 3.41
CA SER A 128 0.33 -23.39 4.29
C SER A 128 -0.19 -22.47 5.42
N VAL A 129 0.63 -21.52 5.91
CA VAL A 129 0.19 -20.56 6.93
C VAL A 129 -0.79 -19.57 6.35
N ALA A 130 -0.52 -19.04 5.14
CA ALA A 130 -1.45 -18.17 4.44
C ALA A 130 -2.79 -18.87 4.14
N VAL A 131 -2.76 -20.13 3.70
CA VAL A 131 -3.97 -20.95 3.47
C VAL A 131 -4.79 -21.10 4.76
N ASN A 132 -4.13 -21.36 5.89
CA ASN A 132 -4.82 -21.54 7.16
C ASN A 132 -5.47 -20.23 7.65
N LYS A 133 -4.86 -19.08 7.36
CA LYS A 133 -5.43 -17.76 7.65
C LYS A 133 -6.59 -17.41 6.75
N LEU A 134 -6.51 -17.77 5.46
CA LEU A 134 -7.62 -17.59 4.52
C LEU A 134 -8.87 -18.34 4.98
N ARG A 135 -8.72 -19.59 5.45
CA ARG A 135 -9.84 -20.37 6.02
C ARG A 135 -10.52 -19.64 7.17
N THR A 136 -9.76 -18.99 8.05
CA THR A 136 -10.33 -18.23 9.16
C THR A 136 -11.16 -17.03 8.68
N VAL A 137 -10.74 -16.39 7.59
CA VAL A 137 -11.49 -15.27 6.97
C VAL A 137 -12.77 -15.78 6.31
N GLU A 138 -12.72 -16.90 5.60
CA GLU A 138 -13.88 -17.53 4.98
C GLU A 138 -14.94 -17.95 6.02
N VAL A 139 -14.52 -18.59 7.10
CA VAL A 139 -15.41 -18.97 8.21
C VAL A 139 -16.03 -17.73 8.85
N ALA A 140 -15.24 -16.68 9.11
CA ALA A 140 -15.74 -15.45 9.68
C ALA A 140 -16.72 -14.70 8.76
N ALA A 141 -16.54 -14.78 7.44
CA ALA A 141 -17.45 -14.18 6.47
C ALA A 141 -18.76 -14.98 6.31
N SER A 142 -18.76 -16.28 6.64
CA SER A 142 -19.94 -17.14 6.61
C SER A 142 -20.80 -17.04 7.88
N GLU A 143 -20.27 -16.51 8.98
CA GLU A 143 -21.00 -16.31 10.25
C GLU A 143 -21.78 -14.98 10.32
N VAL A 144 -21.60 -14.10 9.33
CA VAL A 144 -22.30 -12.80 9.19
C VAL A 144 -23.52 -12.96 8.30
#